data_AF-A0A090DQ13-F1
#
_entry.id   AF-A0A090DQ13-F1
#
_cell.length_a   1.000
_cell.length_b   1.000
_cell.length_c   1.000
_cell.angle_alpha   90.00
_cell.angle_beta   90.00
_cell.angle_gamma   90.00
#
_symmetry.space_group_name_H-M   'P 1'
#
loop_
_entity.id
_entity.type
_entity.pdbx_description
1 polymer ?
#
loop_
_entity_poly.entity_id
_entity_poly.type
_entity_poly.pdbx_seq_one_letter_code
_entity_poly.pdbx_strand_id
1 'polypeptide(L)'
;MAYQPPKQGLAGQVFDVITLLVLTVGALYLPLYLGFAGAAKTPNPIANPTWEALGQNATEAKQWAAIGIADPAAANDIITARFDYSFSWAPLIVMAVLVIGYFVLVVRLSDKEYREVIEERFDPKRR
;
A
#
# COMPACT_ATOMS: atom_id res chain seq x y z
N MET A 1 1.13 24.96 37.61
CA MET A 1 1.66 23.71 38.21
C MET A 1 1.92 22.76 37.06
N ALA A 2 2.88 21.83 37.13
CA ALA A 2 3.09 20.88 36.02
C ALA A 2 1.84 19.99 35.88
N TYR A 3 1.38 19.76 34.65
CA TYR A 3 0.24 18.90 34.35
C TYR A 3 0.52 17.48 34.86
N GLN A 4 -0.48 16.89 35.51
CA GLN A 4 -0.46 15.47 35.87
C GLN A 4 -1.47 14.74 35.00
N PRO A 5 -1.03 13.84 34.09
CA PRO A 5 -1.96 13.13 33.23
C PRO A 5 -2.85 12.19 34.04
N PRO A 6 -4.12 12.01 33.63
CA PRO A 6 -5.01 11.04 34.24
C PRO A 6 -4.46 9.63 34.06
N LYS A 7 -4.53 8.81 35.12
CA LYS A 7 -4.14 7.39 35.04
C LYS A 7 -5.24 6.61 34.32
N GLN A 8 -4.90 6.00 33.19
CA GLN A 8 -5.81 5.13 32.46
C GLN A 8 -6.07 3.84 33.25
N GLY A 9 -7.33 3.42 33.34
CA GLY A 9 -7.71 2.16 33.98
C GLY A 9 -7.42 0.94 33.09
N LEU A 10 -7.29 -0.24 33.71
CA LEU A 10 -6.95 -1.50 33.03
C LEU A 10 -7.91 -1.84 31.89
N ALA A 11 -9.22 -1.64 32.07
CA ALA A 11 -10.22 -1.91 31.03
C ALA A 11 -10.01 -1.01 29.79
N GLY A 12 -9.69 0.26 30.00
CA GLY A 12 -9.41 1.20 28.90
C GLY A 12 -8.13 0.84 28.15
N GLN A 13 -7.10 0.39 28.87
CA GLN A 13 -5.84 -0.06 28.27
C GLN A 13 -6.03 -1.34 27.43
N VAL A 14 -6.81 -2.30 27.92
CA VAL A 14 -7.11 -3.54 27.18
C VAL A 14 -7.89 -3.24 25.89
N PHE A 15 -8.90 -2.36 25.95
CA PHE A 15 -9.65 -1.96 24.76
C PHE A 15 -8.76 -1.28 23.71
N ASP A 16 -7.89 -0.37 24.15
CA ASP A 16 -6.95 0.32 23.26
C ASP A 16 -6.01 -0.66 22.55
N VAL A 17 -5.39 -1.58 23.30
CA VAL A 17 -4.51 -2.61 22.74
C VAL A 17 -5.25 -3.50 21.73
N ILE A 18 -6.46 -3.97 22.07
CA ILE A 18 -7.25 -4.80 21.15
C ILE A 18 -7.58 -4.00 19.87
N THR A 19 -7.96 -2.73 20.01
CA THR A 19 -8.28 -1.86 18.87
C THR A 19 -7.07 -1.70 17.96
N LEU A 20 -5.90 -1.39 18.52
CA LEU A 20 -4.64 -1.25 17.78
C LEU A 20 -4.24 -2.55 17.10
N LEU A 21 -4.40 -3.70 17.75
CA LEU A 21 -4.14 -5.00 17.15
C LEU A 21 -5.07 -5.27 15.97
N VAL A 22 -6.37 -5.01 16.11
CA VAL A 22 -7.34 -5.18 15.02
C VAL A 22 -7.03 -4.27 13.84
N LEU A 23 -6.72 -2.99 14.10
CA LEU A 23 -6.36 -2.04 13.04
C LEU A 23 -5.06 -2.45 12.33
N THR A 24 -4.06 -2.92 13.08
CA THR A 24 -2.77 -3.34 12.51
C THR A 24 -2.93 -4.61 11.67
N VAL A 25 -3.57 -5.64 12.20
CA VAL A 25 -3.84 -6.89 11.47
C VAL A 25 -4.73 -6.62 10.27
N GLY A 26 -5.78 -5.81 10.44
CA GLY A 26 -6.67 -5.41 9.36
C GLY A 26 -5.94 -4.67 8.24
N ALA A 27 -5.09 -3.69 8.56
CA ALA A 27 -4.31 -2.96 7.57
C ALA A 27 -3.37 -3.86 6.76
N LEU A 28 -2.80 -4.92 7.37
CA LEU A 28 -1.89 -5.84 6.71
C LEU A 28 -2.62 -6.92 5.89
N TYR A 29 -3.69 -7.51 6.43
CA TYR A 29 -4.35 -8.67 5.84
C TYR A 29 -5.54 -8.34 4.94
N LEU A 30 -6.25 -7.24 5.17
CA LEU A 30 -7.42 -6.90 4.38
C LEU A 30 -7.09 -6.69 2.89
N PRO A 31 -6.01 -5.98 2.50
CA PRO A 31 -5.63 -5.86 1.10
C PRO A 31 -5.24 -7.20 0.47
N LEU A 32 -4.62 -8.11 1.24
CA LEU A 32 -4.28 -9.46 0.78
C LEU A 32 -5.55 -10.29 0.54
N TYR A 33 -6.48 -10.28 1.49
CA TYR A 33 -7.73 -11.03 1.39
C TYR A 33 -8.60 -10.56 0.22
N LEU A 34 -8.62 -9.24 -0.05
CA LEU A 34 -9.36 -8.66 -1.16
C LEU A 34 -8.64 -8.77 -2.51
N GLY A 35 -7.44 -9.37 -2.55
CA GLY A 35 -6.64 -9.50 -3.78
C GLY A 35 -6.08 -8.18 -4.31
N PHE A 36 -6.06 -7.12 -3.50
CA PHE A 36 -5.47 -5.82 -3.85
C PHE A 36 -3.95 -5.81 -3.68
N ALA A 37 -3.41 -6.74 -2.89
CA ALA A 37 -1.97 -6.88 -2.71
C ALA A 37 -1.41 -7.86 -3.75
N GLY A 38 -0.90 -7.31 -4.85
CA GLY A 38 -0.18 -8.05 -5.88
C GLY A 38 -0.06 -7.24 -7.17
N ALA A 39 1.13 -7.27 -7.79
CA ALA A 39 1.28 -6.82 -9.17
C ALA A 39 0.71 -7.91 -10.08
N ALA A 40 -0.63 -7.97 -10.17
CA ALA A 40 -1.32 -8.91 -11.02
C ALA A 40 -0.82 -8.70 -12.46
N LYS A 41 -0.12 -9.69 -13.00
CA LYS A 41 0.22 -9.75 -14.41
C LYS A 41 -1.00 -10.32 -15.12
N THR A 42 -1.56 -9.57 -16.05
CA THR A 42 -2.64 -10.05 -16.92
C THR A 42 -2.00 -10.49 -18.23
N PRO A 43 -1.86 -11.81 -18.50
CA PRO A 43 -1.39 -12.29 -19.79
C PRO A 43 -2.29 -11.75 -20.90
N ASN A 44 -1.68 -11.34 -22.01
CA ASN A 44 -2.38 -10.92 -23.21
C ASN A 44 -1.97 -11.82 -24.38
N PRO A 45 -2.40 -13.09 -24.38
CA PRO A 45 -1.95 -14.06 -25.37
C PRO A 45 -2.37 -13.68 -26.77
N ILE A 46 -1.46 -13.86 -27.71
CA ILE A 46 -1.71 -13.59 -29.14
C ILE A 46 -2.25 -14.85 -29.83
N ALA A 47 -3.14 -14.68 -30.82
CA ALA A 47 -3.60 -15.79 -31.64
C ALA A 47 -2.50 -16.25 -32.61
N ASN A 48 -2.36 -17.57 -32.79
CA ASN A 48 -1.32 -18.19 -33.63
C ASN A 48 0.10 -17.70 -33.31
N PRO A 49 0.59 -17.88 -32.08
CA PRO A 49 1.88 -17.36 -31.66
C PRO A 49 3.02 -18.00 -32.46
N THR A 50 3.95 -17.17 -32.93
CA THR A 50 5.26 -17.59 -33.40
C THR A 50 6.32 -16.99 -32.49
N TRP A 51 7.53 -17.56 -32.45
CA TRP A 51 8.63 -16.98 -31.68
C TRP A 51 8.87 -15.51 -32.05
N GLU A 52 8.80 -15.19 -33.34
CA GLU A 52 8.97 -13.84 -33.85
C GLU A 52 7.83 -12.90 -33.43
N ALA A 53 6.56 -13.37 -33.47
CA ALA A 53 5.41 -12.58 -33.01
C ALA A 53 5.42 -12.33 -31.49
N LEU A 54 6.03 -13.23 -30.71
CA LEU A 54 6.29 -13.05 -29.28
C LEU A 54 7.52 -12.18 -29.00
N GLY A 55 8.17 -11.64 -30.03
CA GLY A 55 9.37 -10.82 -29.93
C GLY A 55 10.58 -11.61 -29.43
N GLN A 56 10.67 -12.90 -29.76
CA GLN A 56 11.80 -13.77 -29.43
C GLN A 56 12.66 -14.04 -30.67
N ASN A 57 13.98 -13.95 -30.52
CA ASN A 57 14.92 -14.32 -31.58
C ASN A 57 15.29 -15.81 -31.54
N ALA A 58 16.05 -16.29 -32.54
CA ALA A 58 16.43 -17.70 -32.66
C ALA A 58 17.26 -18.23 -31.47
N THR A 59 18.02 -17.37 -30.79
CA THR A 59 18.79 -17.76 -29.60
C THR A 59 17.87 -17.92 -28.39
N GLU A 60 16.91 -17.01 -28.20
CA GLU A 60 15.92 -17.05 -27.12
C GLU A 60 14.98 -18.26 -27.26
N ALA A 61 14.49 -18.55 -28.48
CA ALA A 61 13.69 -19.73 -28.75
C ALA A 61 14.41 -21.04 -28.37
N LYS A 62 15.75 -21.11 -28.56
CA LYS A 62 16.56 -22.25 -28.11
C LYS A 62 16.61 -22.37 -26.59
N GLN A 63 16.60 -21.25 -25.86
CA GLN A 63 16.57 -21.28 -24.39
C GLN A 63 15.23 -21.79 -23.88
N TRP A 64 14.12 -21.38 -24.49
CA TRP A 64 12.80 -21.95 -24.20
C TRP A 64 12.76 -23.46 -24.44
N ALA A 65 13.30 -23.93 -25.57
CA ALA A 65 13.41 -25.36 -25.85
C ALA A 65 14.29 -26.10 -24.82
N ALA A 66 15.39 -25.48 -24.35
CA ALA A 66 16.27 -26.06 -23.35
C ALA A 66 15.60 -26.26 -21.98
N ILE A 67 14.58 -25.46 -21.65
CA ILE A 67 13.76 -25.61 -20.44
C ILE A 67 12.48 -26.43 -20.69
N GLY A 68 12.37 -27.09 -21.84
CA GLY A 68 11.26 -27.99 -22.17
C GLY A 68 10.04 -27.32 -22.81
N ILE A 69 10.14 -26.04 -23.21
CA ILE A 69 9.05 -25.29 -23.86
C ILE A 69 9.44 -25.05 -25.32
N ALA A 70 9.18 -26.03 -26.18
CA ALA A 70 9.53 -25.96 -27.61
C ALA A 70 8.46 -25.27 -28.48
N ASP A 71 7.22 -25.20 -27.98
CA ASP A 71 6.08 -24.61 -28.69
C ASP A 71 5.86 -23.15 -28.24
N PRO A 72 5.85 -22.16 -29.16
CA PRO A 72 5.47 -20.78 -28.85
C PRO A 72 4.13 -20.66 -28.11
N ALA A 73 3.17 -21.54 -28.39
CA ALA A 73 1.87 -21.51 -27.71
C ALA A 73 2.00 -21.77 -26.21
N ALA A 74 2.91 -22.66 -25.81
CA ALA A 74 3.18 -22.93 -24.41
C ALA A 74 3.93 -21.79 -23.70
N ALA A 75 4.66 -20.95 -24.43
CA ALA A 75 5.35 -19.77 -23.89
C ALA A 75 4.49 -18.49 -23.91
N ASN A 76 3.39 -18.47 -24.66
CA ASN A 76 2.60 -17.28 -24.98
C ASN A 76 2.12 -16.53 -23.72
N ASP A 77 1.48 -17.23 -22.80
CA ASP A 77 1.00 -16.63 -21.54
C ASP A 77 2.15 -16.11 -20.69
N ILE A 78 3.30 -16.80 -20.68
CA ILE A 78 4.46 -16.42 -19.86
C ILE A 78 5.10 -15.14 -20.40
N ILE A 79 5.28 -15.06 -21.72
CA ILE A 79 5.92 -13.92 -22.40
C ILE A 79 5.01 -12.68 -22.40
N THR A 80 3.69 -12.90 -22.50
CA THR A 80 2.70 -11.82 -22.55
C THR A 80 2.23 -11.37 -21.17
N ALA A 81 2.52 -12.12 -20.10
CA ALA A 81 2.33 -11.70 -18.70
C ALA A 81 3.34 -10.62 -18.25
N ARG A 82 3.39 -9.51 -18.98
CA ARG A 82 4.25 -8.35 -18.67
C ARG A 82 3.59 -7.45 -17.63
N PHE A 83 4.39 -6.62 -16.98
CA PHE A 83 3.86 -5.56 -16.13
C PHE A 83 3.22 -4.47 -16.99
N ASP A 84 2.01 -4.07 -16.64
CA ASP A 84 1.36 -2.90 -17.22
C ASP A 84 1.90 -1.63 -16.53
N TYR A 85 2.60 -0.80 -17.29
CA TYR A 85 3.15 0.48 -16.82
C TYR A 85 2.21 1.67 -17.09
N SER A 86 0.97 1.40 -17.49
CA SER A 86 -0.04 2.44 -17.68
C SER A 86 -0.32 3.16 -16.38
N PHE A 87 -0.41 4.48 -16.45
CA PHE A 87 -0.63 5.32 -15.28
C PHE A 87 -2.12 5.49 -14.99
N SER A 88 -2.57 5.09 -13.81
CA SER A 88 -3.95 5.30 -13.36
C SER A 88 -4.04 6.55 -12.48
N TRP A 89 -4.78 7.56 -12.96
CA TRP A 89 -4.98 8.82 -12.24
C TRP A 89 -5.91 8.68 -11.04
N ALA A 90 -6.86 7.74 -11.06
CA ALA A 90 -7.84 7.61 -9.98
C ALA A 90 -7.20 7.18 -8.63
N PRO A 91 -6.37 6.12 -8.55
CA PRO A 91 -5.63 5.79 -7.32
C PRO A 91 -4.71 6.93 -6.86
N LEU A 92 -4.08 7.64 -7.79
CA LEU A 92 -3.24 8.80 -7.44
C LEU A 92 -4.05 9.89 -6.73
N ILE A 93 -5.21 10.26 -7.28
CA ILE A 93 -6.08 11.28 -6.69
C ILE A 93 -6.61 10.81 -5.34
N VAL A 94 -7.03 9.54 -5.22
CA VAL A 94 -7.48 8.98 -3.94
C VAL A 94 -6.38 9.07 -2.89
N MET A 95 -5.14 8.68 -3.22
CA MET A 95 -4.00 8.79 -2.32
C MET A 95 -3.72 10.25 -1.93
N ALA A 96 -3.75 11.18 -2.89
CA ALA A 96 -3.56 12.60 -2.62
C ALA A 96 -4.61 13.15 -1.64
N VAL A 97 -5.89 12.81 -1.85
CA VAL A 97 -6.99 13.19 -0.96
C VAL A 97 -6.80 12.62 0.44
N LEU A 98 -6.43 11.35 0.57
CA LEU A 98 -6.18 10.72 1.87
C LEU A 98 -5.05 11.39 2.64
N VAL A 99 -3.92 11.67 1.97
CA VAL A 99 -2.75 12.34 2.57
C VAL A 99 -3.12 13.76 3.01
N ILE A 100 -3.72 14.55 2.12
CA ILE A 100 -4.12 15.93 2.43
C ILE A 100 -5.16 15.94 3.57
N GLY A 101 -6.16 15.06 3.50
CA GLY A 101 -7.19 14.92 4.52
C GLY A 101 -6.62 14.57 5.89
N TYR A 102 -5.65 13.66 5.94
CA TYR A 102 -4.92 13.33 7.17
C TYR A 102 -4.24 14.57 7.78
N PHE A 103 -3.48 15.33 6.98
CA PHE A 103 -2.81 16.54 7.48
C PHE A 103 -3.78 17.62 7.93
N VAL A 104 -4.89 17.82 7.21
CA VAL A 104 -5.94 18.76 7.62
C VAL A 104 -6.52 18.36 8.97
N LEU A 105 -6.80 17.07 9.19
CA LEU A 105 -7.30 16.56 10.46
C LEU A 105 -6.29 16.78 11.59
N VAL A 106 -5.03 16.42 11.38
CA VAL A 106 -3.95 16.62 12.37
C VAL A 106 -3.86 18.10 12.76
N VAL A 107 -3.77 19.01 11.80
CA VAL A 107 -3.66 20.45 12.09
C VAL A 107 -4.90 20.97 12.81
N ARG A 108 -6.10 20.56 12.42
CA ARG A 108 -7.36 21.03 13.02
C ARG A 108 -7.60 20.49 14.43
N LEU A 109 -7.32 19.22 14.67
CA LEU A 109 -7.57 18.61 15.98
C LEU A 109 -6.46 18.92 16.99
N SER A 110 -5.22 19.10 16.54
CA SER A 110 -4.09 19.36 17.43
C SER A 110 -3.95 20.81 17.88
N ASP A 111 -4.66 21.79 17.30
CA ASP A 111 -4.51 23.21 17.64
C ASP A 111 -4.71 23.49 19.15
N LYS A 112 -5.73 22.86 19.76
CA LYS A 112 -6.00 23.01 21.20
C LYS A 112 -4.87 22.44 22.06
N GLU A 113 -4.47 21.20 21.78
CA GLU A 113 -3.40 20.51 22.51
C GLU A 113 -2.06 21.26 22.42
N TYR A 114 -1.72 21.78 21.23
CA TYR A 114 -0.51 22.58 21.06
C TYR A 114 -0.53 23.87 21.88
N ARG A 115 -1.66 24.57 21.93
CA ARG A 115 -1.80 25.80 22.74
C ARG A 115 -1.66 25.50 24.22
N GLU A 116 -2.31 24.44 24.71
CA GLU A 116 -2.19 24.02 26.11
C GLU A 116 -0.75 23.67 26.48
N VAL A 117 -0.01 22.97 25.62
CA VAL A 117 1.42 22.68 25.83
C VAL A 117 2.28 23.96 25.83
N ILE A 118 1.99 24.92 24.95
CA ILE A 118 2.72 26.19 24.90
C ILE A 118 2.47 27.00 26.17
N GLU A 119 1.22 27.11 26.60
CA GLU A 119 0.85 27.79 27.84
C GLU A 119 1.52 27.12 29.06
N GLU A 120 1.53 25.79 29.15
CA GLU A 120 2.18 25.10 30.26
C GLU A 120 3.70 25.31 30.30
N ARG A 121 4.37 25.28 29.14
CA ARG A 121 5.83 25.31 29.04
C ARG A 121 6.41 26.72 29.03
N PHE A 122 5.69 27.69 28.49
CA PHE A 122 6.23 29.02 28.18
C PHE A 122 5.48 30.19 28.82
N ASP A 123 4.32 29.99 29.45
CA ASP A 123 3.65 31.09 30.15
C ASP A 123 4.43 31.44 31.44
N PRO A 124 4.95 32.67 31.59
CA PRO A 124 5.64 33.07 32.80
C PRO A 124 4.56 33.23 33.89
N LYS A 125 4.43 32.20 34.73
CA LYS A 125 3.56 32.17 35.92
C LYS A 125 3.30 33.57 36.45
N ARG A 126 2.07 34.06 36.33
CA ARG A 126 1.56 35.11 37.22
C ARG A 126 1.87 34.65 38.65
N ARG A 127 2.75 35.40 39.30
CA ARG A 127 3.02 35.30 40.74
C ARG A 127 1.76 35.56 41.53
#